data_AF-A0A962XB91-F1
#
_entry.id   AF-A0A962XB91-F1
#
_cell.length_a   1.000
_cell.length_b   1.000
_cell.length_c   1.000
_cell.angle_alpha   90.00
_cell.angle_beta   90.00
_cell.angle_gamma   90.00
#
_symmetry.space_group_name_H-M   'P 1'
#
loop_
_entity.id
_entity.type
_entity.pdbx_description
1 polymer ?
#
loop_
_entity_poly.entity_id
_entity_poly.type
_entity_poly.pdbx_seq_one_letter_code
_entity_poly.pdbx_strand_id
1 'polypeptide(L)'
;LQRLIDEFELTHQQAADAIGRSRTTVTNLLRLLELSEEVGQLVRERKLDMGHARALLPLPPALQREAAHQVLLCGLSARETEQLARRLQKPEAETLAPAPAVDPNIRLLQDNLSEWLGARVRVRHGASGKGSVVIQYNSLDELDGIIARVK
;
A
#
# COMPACT_ATOMS: atom_id res chain seq x y z
N LEU A 1 13.19 -12.55 22.45
CA LEU A 1 12.09 -13.41 21.94
C LEU A 1 12.66 -14.62 21.23
N GLN A 2 13.41 -14.46 20.13
CA GLN A 2 14.12 -15.57 19.46
C GLN A 2 14.93 -16.41 20.47
N ARG A 3 15.81 -15.77 21.26
CA ARG A 3 16.55 -16.43 22.34
C ARG A 3 15.68 -17.12 23.39
N LEU A 4 14.50 -16.60 23.72
CA LEU A 4 13.62 -17.26 24.70
C LEU A 4 12.98 -18.53 24.14
N ILE A 5 12.69 -18.54 22.84
CA ILE A 5 12.17 -19.70 22.14
C ILE A 5 13.27 -20.74 21.97
N ASP A 6 14.48 -20.31 21.59
CA ASP A 6 15.61 -21.20 21.32
C ASP A 6 16.26 -21.74 22.61
N GLU A 7 16.44 -20.92 23.65
CA GLU A 7 17.11 -21.32 24.91
C GLU A 7 16.19 -22.07 25.88
N PHE A 8 14.87 -21.85 25.79
CA PHE A 8 13.89 -22.48 26.70
C PHE A 8 12.92 -23.42 25.97
N GLU A 9 13.18 -23.72 24.69
CA GLU A 9 12.36 -24.59 23.82
C GLU A 9 10.86 -24.24 23.83
N LEU A 10 10.53 -22.96 24.03
CA LEU A 10 9.15 -22.51 24.17
C LEU A 10 8.46 -22.43 22.81
N THR A 11 7.23 -22.91 22.74
CA THR A 11 6.39 -22.67 21.56
C THR A 11 6.09 -21.18 21.39
N HIS A 12 5.77 -20.75 20.17
CA HIS A 12 5.33 -19.37 19.92
C HIS A 12 4.12 -18.95 20.76
N GLN A 13 3.27 -19.91 21.17
CA GLN A 13 2.13 -19.68 22.06
C GLN A 13 2.60 -19.39 23.48
N GLN A 14 3.47 -20.25 24.05
CA GLN A 14 4.01 -20.05 25.40
C GLN A 14 4.83 -18.76 25.52
N ALA A 15 5.63 -18.43 24.49
CA ALA A 15 6.36 -17.18 24.45
C ALA A 15 5.43 -15.96 24.38
N ALA A 16 4.27 -16.08 23.70
CA ALA A 16 3.22 -15.07 23.66
C ALA A 16 2.53 -14.88 25.01
N ASP A 17 2.19 -15.98 25.67
CA ASP A 17 1.54 -15.97 26.98
C ASP A 17 2.47 -15.35 28.04
N ALA A 18 3.77 -15.67 28.01
CA ALA A 18 4.76 -15.11 28.92
C ALA A 18 4.94 -13.58 28.81
N ILE A 19 4.69 -13.00 27.64
CA ILE A 19 4.81 -11.55 27.39
C ILE A 19 3.45 -10.83 27.30
N GLY A 20 2.34 -11.54 27.52
CA GLY A 20 0.98 -10.99 27.43
C GLY A 20 0.61 -10.48 26.03
N ARG A 21 1.09 -11.13 24.96
CA ARG A 21 0.77 -10.77 23.57
C ARG A 21 0.13 -11.95 22.84
N SER A 22 -0.51 -11.70 21.71
CA SER A 22 -1.04 -12.79 20.89
C SER A 22 0.10 -13.56 20.21
N ARG A 23 -0.08 -14.86 20.01
CA ARG A 23 0.82 -15.72 19.20
C ARG A 23 1.11 -15.13 17.83
N THR A 24 0.12 -14.52 17.18
CA THR A 24 0.29 -13.84 15.89
C THR A 24 1.23 -12.65 15.98
N THR A 25 1.19 -11.88 17.07
CA THR A 25 2.11 -10.76 17.30
C THR A 25 3.54 -11.26 17.45
N VAL A 26 3.77 -12.29 18.27
CA VAL A 26 5.09 -12.90 18.45
C VAL A 26 5.63 -13.43 17.13
N THR A 27 4.81 -14.17 16.38
CA THR A 27 5.20 -14.70 15.08
C THR A 27 5.60 -13.59 14.11
N ASN A 28 4.83 -12.50 14.04
CA ASN A 28 5.17 -11.37 13.18
C ASN A 28 6.48 -10.68 13.60
N LEU A 29 6.75 -10.56 14.89
CA LEU A 29 8.00 -9.96 15.39
C LEU A 29 9.22 -10.82 15.04
N LEU A 30 9.12 -12.14 15.21
CA LEU A 30 10.19 -13.07 14.85
C LEU A 30 10.46 -13.03 13.35
N ARG A 31 9.40 -13.00 12.54
CA ARG A 31 9.52 -12.91 11.09
C ARG A 31 10.26 -11.66 10.62
N LEU A 32 10.20 -10.55 11.33
CA LEU A 32 10.98 -9.35 10.97
C LEU A 32 12.50 -9.56 11.08
N LEU A 33 12.96 -10.58 11.79
CA LEU A 33 14.37 -10.96 11.82
C LEU A 33 14.83 -11.62 10.50
N GLU A 34 13.89 -12.04 9.65
CA GLU A 34 14.16 -12.60 8.32
C GLU A 34 14.30 -11.49 7.24
N LEU A 35 14.19 -10.22 7.62
CA LEU A 35 14.42 -9.10 6.70
C LEU A 35 15.88 -9.02 6.28
N SER A 36 16.10 -8.51 5.06
CA SER A 36 17.43 -8.09 4.63
C SER A 36 18.03 -7.05 5.58
N GLU A 37 19.37 -7.09 5.76
CA GLU A 37 20.07 -6.21 6.72
C GLU A 37 19.72 -4.73 6.53
N GLU A 38 19.63 -4.29 5.28
CA GLU A 38 19.34 -2.91 4.93
C GLU A 38 17.91 -2.50 5.33
N VAL A 39 16.91 -3.32 5.01
CA VAL A 39 15.52 -3.03 5.43
C VAL A 39 15.40 -3.11 6.95
N GLY A 40 16.07 -4.06 7.59
CA GLY A 40 16.16 -4.14 9.05
C GLY A 40 16.82 -2.90 9.67
N GLN A 41 17.81 -2.30 9.02
CA GLN A 41 18.41 -1.04 9.45
C GLN A 41 17.43 0.13 9.32
N LEU A 42 16.73 0.25 8.19
CA LEU A 42 15.72 1.29 7.97
C LEU A 42 14.59 1.25 9.01
N VAL A 43 14.19 0.06 9.45
CA VAL A 43 13.21 -0.12 10.53
C VAL A 43 13.79 0.30 11.89
N ARG A 44 15.05 -0.07 12.18
CA ARG A 44 15.74 0.36 13.42
C ARG A 44 15.91 1.88 13.49
N GLU A 45 16.20 2.52 12.36
CA GLU A 45 16.30 3.97 12.21
C GLU A 45 14.93 4.66 12.21
N ARG A 46 13.82 3.91 12.33
CA ARG A 46 12.43 4.41 12.27
C ARG A 46 12.07 5.12 10.96
N LYS A 47 12.81 4.87 9.89
CA LYS A 47 12.46 5.33 8.54
C LYS A 47 11.33 4.49 7.93
N LEU A 48 11.23 3.22 8.35
CA LEU A 48 10.15 2.32 7.99
C LEU A 48 9.44 1.80 9.23
N ASP A 49 8.12 1.97 9.28
CA ASP A 49 7.29 1.31 10.27
C ASP A 49 7.24 -0.23 10.10
N MET A 50 6.84 -0.90 11.18
CA MET A 50 6.60 -2.35 11.22
C MET A 50 5.61 -2.83 10.15
N GLY A 51 4.67 -1.96 9.75
CA GLY A 51 3.72 -2.23 8.66
C GLY A 51 4.42 -2.35 7.29
N HIS A 52 5.33 -1.43 6.98
CA HIS A 52 6.16 -1.50 5.77
C HIS A 52 7.06 -2.73 5.81
N ALA A 53 7.71 -2.97 6.94
CA ALA A 53 8.60 -4.09 7.15
C ALA A 53 7.90 -5.45 6.89
N ARG A 54 6.69 -5.63 7.43
CA ARG A 54 5.87 -6.83 7.18
C ARG A 54 5.45 -6.98 5.72
N ALA A 55 5.15 -5.87 5.04
CA ALA A 55 4.75 -5.89 3.64
C ALA A 55 5.89 -6.29 2.70
N LEU A 56 7.13 -5.94 3.03
CA LEU A 56 8.32 -6.27 2.24
C LEU A 56 8.82 -7.69 2.47
N LEU A 57 8.54 -8.27 3.63
CA LEU A 57 9.03 -9.59 4.04
C LEU A 57 8.91 -10.73 3.00
N PRO A 58 7.80 -10.88 2.26
CA PRO A 58 7.68 -12.00 1.34
C PRO A 58 8.46 -11.81 0.02
N LEU A 59 9.12 -10.66 -0.17
CA LEU A 59 10.02 -10.43 -1.30
C LEU A 59 11.42 -11.04 -1.07
N PRO A 60 12.12 -11.46 -2.14
CA PRO A 60 13.56 -11.76 -2.08
C PRO A 60 14.39 -10.55 -1.61
N PRO A 61 15.57 -10.76 -1.00
CA PRO A 61 16.39 -9.68 -0.44
C PRO A 61 16.72 -8.53 -1.40
N ALA A 62 16.97 -8.83 -2.68
CA ALA A 62 17.22 -7.81 -3.69
C ALA A 62 16.00 -6.89 -3.93
N LEU A 63 14.80 -7.49 -4.04
CA LEU A 63 13.55 -6.75 -4.25
C LEU A 63 13.07 -6.04 -2.98
N GLN A 64 13.38 -6.57 -1.80
CA GLN A 64 13.12 -5.87 -0.52
C GLN A 64 13.81 -4.51 -0.48
N ARG A 65 15.09 -4.45 -0.89
CA ARG A 65 15.86 -3.21 -0.94
C ARG A 65 15.23 -2.20 -1.89
N GLU A 66 14.98 -2.62 -3.13
CA GLU A 66 14.41 -1.75 -4.16
C GLU A 66 13.05 -1.18 -3.72
N ALA A 67 12.17 -2.05 -3.22
CA ALA A 67 10.87 -1.64 -2.72
C ALA A 67 10.97 -0.71 -1.50
N ALA A 68 11.90 -0.95 -0.57
CA ALA A 68 12.12 -0.07 0.58
C ALA A 68 12.55 1.34 0.17
N HIS A 69 13.45 1.46 -0.82
CA HIS A 69 13.87 2.76 -1.35
C HIS A 69 12.67 3.48 -1.99
N GLN A 70 11.86 2.77 -2.78
CA GLN A 70 10.67 3.34 -3.39
C GLN A 70 9.63 3.82 -2.36
N VAL A 71 9.45 3.07 -1.26
CA VAL A 71 8.58 3.47 -0.14
C VAL A 71 9.05 4.79 0.48
N LEU A 72 10.36 4.94 0.71
CA LEU A 72 10.93 6.16 1.29
C LEU A 72 10.84 7.35 0.35
N LEU A 73 11.13 7.15 -0.95
CA LEU A 73 11.09 8.21 -1.95
C LEU A 73 9.66 8.72 -2.20
N CYS A 74 8.68 7.82 -2.25
CA CYS A 74 7.30 8.16 -2.54
C CYS A 74 6.43 8.36 -1.28
N GLY A 75 6.99 8.17 -0.08
CA GLY A 75 6.25 8.30 1.18
C GLY A 75 5.04 7.36 1.27
N LEU A 76 5.19 6.11 0.81
CA LEU A 76 4.07 5.17 0.70
C LEU A 76 3.57 4.73 2.08
N SER A 77 2.27 4.51 2.21
CA SER A 77 1.68 3.87 3.38
C SER A 77 1.95 2.36 3.41
N ALA A 78 1.77 1.73 4.57
CA ALA A 78 1.91 0.28 4.73
C ALA A 78 1.01 -0.53 3.78
N ARG A 79 -0.20 -0.02 3.48
CA ARG A 79 -1.12 -0.66 2.53
C ARG A 79 -0.63 -0.56 1.09
N GLU A 80 -0.11 0.60 0.69
CA GLU A 80 0.46 0.81 -0.65
C GLU A 80 1.75 -0.01 -0.83
N THR A 81 2.54 -0.13 0.23
CA THR A 81 3.74 -0.99 0.26
C THR A 81 3.38 -2.46 0.08
N GLU A 82 2.29 -2.93 0.69
CA GLU A 82 1.80 -4.30 0.47
C GLU A 82 1.39 -4.53 -0.99
N GLN A 83 0.74 -3.54 -1.62
CA GLN A 83 0.39 -3.62 -3.04
C GLN A 83 1.64 -3.62 -3.93
N LEU A 84 2.64 -2.79 -3.62
CA LEU A 84 3.92 -2.76 -4.32
C LEU A 84 4.63 -4.13 -4.21
N ALA A 85 4.73 -4.68 -3.00
CA ALA A 85 5.34 -5.97 -2.77
C ALA A 85 4.60 -7.10 -3.53
N ARG A 86 3.27 -7.11 -3.52
CA ARG A 86 2.49 -8.07 -4.31
C ARG A 86 2.77 -8.00 -5.81
N ARG A 87 2.99 -6.80 -6.35
CA ARG A 87 3.34 -6.60 -7.77
C ARG A 87 4.73 -7.13 -8.10
N LEU A 88 5.71 -6.88 -7.23
CA LEU A 88 7.10 -7.31 -7.44
C LEU A 88 7.29 -8.84 -7.29
N GLN A 89 6.44 -9.50 -6.51
CA GLN A 89 6.56 -10.93 -6.21
C GLN A 89 6.06 -11.84 -7.35
N LYS A 90 5.25 -11.30 -8.28
CA LYS A 90 4.74 -12.01 -9.45
C LYS A 90 5.17 -11.26 -10.72
N PRO A 91 6.37 -11.51 -11.24
CA PRO A 91 6.83 -10.90 -12.48
C PRO A 91 6.26 -11.53 -13.76
N GLU A 92 5.36 -12.52 -13.65
CA GLU A 92 4.68 -13.08 -14.83
C GLU A 92 3.65 -12.10 -15.39
N ALA A 93 4.04 -11.52 -16.54
CA ALA A 93 3.24 -11.02 -17.64
C ALA A 93 1.94 -10.31 -17.25
N GLU A 94 2.00 -8.98 -17.31
CA GLU A 94 0.91 -8.08 -17.66
C GLU A 94 -0.49 -8.49 -17.19
N THR A 95 -0.96 -7.77 -16.18
CA THR A 95 -1.99 -6.79 -16.50
C THR A 95 -1.80 -5.63 -15.54
N LEU A 96 -1.60 -4.44 -16.10
CA LEU A 96 -2.53 -3.35 -15.77
C LEU A 96 -3.89 -4.04 -15.63
N ALA A 97 -4.32 -4.39 -14.41
CA ALA A 97 -5.70 -4.78 -14.22
C ALA A 97 -6.46 -3.69 -14.97
N PRO A 98 -7.22 -4.00 -16.04
CA PRO A 98 -8.06 -2.97 -16.62
C PRO A 98 -8.81 -2.45 -15.41
N ALA A 99 -8.64 -1.15 -15.12
CA ALA A 99 -9.53 -0.48 -14.18
C ALA A 99 -10.92 -1.01 -14.53
N PRO A 100 -11.64 -1.63 -13.56
CA PRO A 100 -12.75 -2.54 -13.83
C PRO A 100 -13.55 -1.94 -14.95
N ALA A 101 -13.55 -2.58 -16.13
CA ALA A 101 -13.80 -1.96 -17.43
C ALA A 101 -14.77 -0.81 -17.22
N VAL A 102 -14.24 0.42 -17.17
CA VAL A 102 -15.06 1.58 -16.85
C VAL A 102 -16.15 1.53 -17.89
N ASP A 103 -17.37 1.28 -17.43
CA ASP A 103 -18.54 1.08 -18.29
C ASP A 103 -18.45 2.14 -19.39
N PRO A 104 -18.54 1.79 -20.69
CA PRO A 104 -18.36 2.76 -21.77
C PRO A 104 -19.20 4.03 -21.55
N ASN A 105 -20.34 3.91 -20.85
CA ASN A 105 -21.15 5.03 -20.40
C ASN A 105 -20.47 5.91 -19.34
N ILE A 106 -19.77 5.33 -18.36
CA ILE A 106 -19.00 6.07 -17.34
C ILE A 106 -17.78 6.74 -17.98
N ARG A 107 -17.15 6.11 -18.97
CA ARG A 107 -16.01 6.70 -19.67
C ARG A 107 -16.44 7.93 -20.50
N LEU A 108 -17.53 7.82 -21.25
CA LEU A 108 -18.14 8.96 -21.94
C LEU A 108 -18.54 10.07 -20.96
N LEU A 109 -19.11 9.72 -19.81
CA LEU A 109 -19.44 10.69 -18.77
C LEU A 109 -18.18 11.38 -18.22
N GLN A 110 -17.11 10.63 -18.01
CA GLN A 110 -15.83 11.16 -17.53
C GLN A 110 -15.20 12.12 -18.54
N ASP A 111 -15.23 11.77 -19.83
CA ASP A 111 -14.69 12.60 -20.91
C ASP A 111 -15.51 13.89 -21.06
N ASN A 112 -16.85 13.79 -21.08
CA ASN A 112 -17.75 14.95 -21.13
C ASN A 112 -17.58 15.88 -19.91
N LEU A 113 -17.45 15.31 -18.70
CA LEU A 113 -17.21 16.09 -17.49
C LEU A 113 -15.82 16.74 -17.49
N SER A 114 -14.81 16.05 -18.03
CA SER A 114 -13.46 16.61 -18.13
C SER A 114 -13.40 17.76 -19.13
N GLU A 115 -14.11 17.65 -20.26
CA GLU A 115 -14.21 18.72 -21.26
C GLU A 115 -15.00 19.92 -20.73
N TRP A 116 -16.12 19.68 -20.05
CA TRP A 116 -16.95 20.75 -19.48
C TRP A 116 -16.30 21.46 -18.29
N LEU A 117 -15.57 20.73 -17.43
CA LEU A 117 -14.88 21.31 -16.28
C LEU A 117 -13.47 21.82 -16.61
N GLY A 118 -12.90 21.44 -17.74
CA GLY A 118 -11.52 21.77 -18.11
C GLY A 118 -10.47 21.12 -17.20
N ALA A 119 -10.86 20.09 -16.44
CA ALA A 119 -10.06 19.47 -15.39
C ALA A 119 -10.10 17.95 -15.49
N ARG A 120 -9.11 17.26 -14.92
CA ARG A 120 -9.06 15.79 -15.01
C ARG A 120 -10.06 15.18 -14.03
N VAL A 121 -11.20 14.74 -14.53
CA VAL A 121 -12.24 14.09 -13.74
C VAL A 121 -12.00 12.58 -13.73
N ARG A 122 -12.21 11.93 -12.59
CA ARG A 122 -12.32 10.47 -12.45
C ARG A 122 -13.62 10.12 -11.77
N VAL A 123 -14.44 9.31 -12.45
CA VAL A 123 -15.69 8.80 -11.89
C VAL A 123 -15.46 7.37 -11.43
N ARG A 124 -15.67 7.11 -10.14
CA ARG A 124 -15.67 5.77 -9.55
C ARG A 124 -17.10 5.37 -9.28
N HIS A 125 -17.57 4.31 -9.92
CA HIS A 125 -18.89 3.74 -9.65
C HIS A 125 -18.73 2.37 -9.01
N GLY A 126 -19.29 2.17 -7.81
CA GLY A 126 -19.30 0.88 -7.13
C GLY A 126 -20.53 0.06 -7.48
N ALA A 127 -20.43 -1.26 -7.42
CA ALA A 127 -21.49 -2.22 -7.79
C ALA A 127 -22.81 -2.12 -6.98
N SER A 128 -22.89 -1.21 -6.01
CA SER A 128 -24.08 -0.95 -5.17
C SER A 128 -24.85 0.33 -5.56
N GLY A 129 -24.54 0.94 -6.72
CA GLY A 129 -25.14 2.20 -7.17
C GLY A 129 -24.58 3.45 -6.48
N LYS A 130 -23.62 3.30 -5.56
CA LYS A 130 -22.88 4.39 -4.93
C LYS A 130 -21.64 4.70 -5.75
N GLY A 131 -21.40 5.98 -6.03
CA GLY A 131 -20.22 6.44 -6.76
C GLY A 131 -19.54 7.63 -6.08
N SER A 132 -18.30 7.88 -6.46
CA SER A 132 -17.56 9.09 -6.11
C SER A 132 -16.95 9.72 -7.36
N VAL A 133 -17.03 11.04 -7.46
CA VAL A 133 -16.37 11.82 -8.50
C VAL A 133 -15.16 12.51 -7.88
N VAL A 134 -13.98 12.29 -8.45
CA VAL A 134 -12.73 12.90 -8.02
C VAL A 134 -12.25 13.82 -9.13
N ILE A 135 -12.20 15.12 -8.86
CA ILE A 135 -11.71 16.13 -9.79
C ILE A 135 -10.29 16.50 -9.36
N GLN A 136 -9.33 16.35 -10.26
CA GLN A 136 -7.95 16.78 -10.03
C GLN A 136 -7.76 18.16 -10.67
N TYR A 137 -7.26 19.09 -9.88
CA TYR A 137 -6.90 20.45 -10.30
C TYR A 137 -5.42 20.69 -9.97
N ASN A 138 -4.78 21.58 -10.74
CA ASN A 138 -3.37 21.92 -10.61
C ASN A 138 -3.14 23.28 -9.95
N SER A 139 -4.17 24.14 -9.86
CA SER A 139 -4.11 25.43 -9.16
C SER A 139 -5.40 25.77 -8.42
N LEU A 140 -5.31 26.69 -7.44
CA LEU A 140 -6.49 27.19 -6.72
C LEU A 140 -7.43 27.97 -7.66
N ASP A 141 -6.88 28.70 -8.64
CA ASP A 141 -7.69 29.37 -9.67
C ASP A 141 -8.47 28.38 -10.54
N GLU A 142 -7.90 27.20 -10.82
CA GLU A 142 -8.58 26.12 -11.53
C GLU A 142 -9.69 25.52 -10.66
N LEU A 143 -9.45 25.33 -9.36
CA LEU A 143 -10.48 24.90 -8.41
C LEU A 143 -11.65 25.89 -8.35
N ASP A 144 -11.38 27.19 -8.28
CA ASP A 144 -12.41 28.23 -8.28
C ASP A 144 -13.19 28.25 -9.61
N GLY A 145 -12.50 28.07 -10.74
CA GLY A 145 -13.14 27.92 -12.06
C GLY A 145 -14.05 26.70 -12.16
N ILE A 146 -13.64 25.56 -11.58
CA ILE A 146 -14.45 24.33 -11.50
C ILE A 146 -15.68 24.57 -10.61
N ILE A 147 -15.50 25.17 -9.43
CA ILE A 147 -16.60 25.47 -8.49
C ILE A 147 -17.60 26.43 -9.13
N ALA A 148 -17.14 27.44 -9.87
CA ALA A 148 -18.00 28.40 -10.57
C ALA A 148 -18.86 27.77 -11.66
N ARG A 149 -18.40 26.69 -12.30
CA ARG A 149 -19.16 25.96 -13.33
C ARG A 149 -20.21 25.03 -12.75
N VAL A 150 -19.98 24.46 -11.56
CA VAL A 150 -20.87 23.49 -10.89
C VAL A 150 -22.05 24.15 -10.15
N LYS A 151 -21.96 25.46 -9.89
CA LYS A 151 -22.96 26.24 -9.16
C LYS A 151 -24.05 26.79 -10.08
#